data_AF-A0A3D2VUV7-F1
#
_entry.id   AF-A0A3D2VUV7-F1
#
_cell.length_a   1.000
_cell.length_b   1.000
_cell.length_c   1.000
_cell.angle_alpha   90.00
_cell.angle_beta   90.00
_cell.angle_gamma   90.00
#
_symmetry.space_group_name_H-M   'P 1'
#
loop_
_entity.id
_entity.type
_entity.pdbx_description
1 polymer ?
#
loop_
_entity_poly.entity_id
_entity_poly.type
_entity_poly.pdbx_seq_one_letter_code
_entity_poly.pdbx_strand_id
1 'polypeptide(L)'
;MNPVLTIAQRAALSAGRILLRHFDHLERLNVTAKQRNDFVSDADLQAEQEIIQTLRKSYPNHAILAEESGAQPGQEEYQWVIDPLDGTTNFLHGIPHFAVSIALRHKNRLEAALIYDPIRQEMFTAARGGSAQMNDRRIRVSGVNALENSLLGTGFPFRHPTHQPAYLNMFSGLFGKCMEIRRAGAASLDLAYVACGRLDAFWEIGLKPWDIAGGALLVQEAGGLVSDFGGGNDFMQTGNIVAGNPKLFKALLQEIQPHLTSELAR
;
A
#
# COMPACT_ATOMS: atom_id res chain seq x y z
N MET A 1 -22.22 9.35 -4.15
CA MET A 1 -21.06 8.69 -4.79
C MET A 1 -19.98 9.75 -4.95
N ASN A 2 -18.79 9.56 -4.40
CA ASN A 2 -17.70 10.56 -4.49
C ASN A 2 -17.18 10.60 -5.95
N PRO A 3 -17.29 11.75 -6.67
CA PRO A 3 -16.91 11.83 -8.09
C PRO A 3 -15.44 11.44 -8.35
N VAL A 4 -14.54 11.78 -7.42
CA VAL A 4 -13.10 11.46 -7.51
C VAL A 4 -12.90 9.94 -7.51
N LEU A 5 -13.59 9.24 -6.60
CA LEU A 5 -13.53 7.77 -6.53
C LEU A 5 -14.11 7.12 -7.78
N THR A 6 -15.18 7.66 -8.36
CA THR A 6 -15.74 7.12 -9.63
C THR A 6 -14.70 7.16 -10.75
N ILE A 7 -13.92 8.23 -10.87
CA ILE A 7 -12.86 8.32 -11.88
C ILE A 7 -11.68 7.41 -11.55
N ALA A 8 -11.26 7.35 -10.29
CA ALA A 8 -10.19 6.45 -9.84
C ALA A 8 -10.55 4.97 -10.08
N GLN A 9 -11.80 4.57 -9.84
CA GLN A 9 -12.28 3.21 -10.11
C GLN A 9 -12.21 2.87 -11.60
N ARG A 10 -12.61 3.79 -12.48
CA ARG A 10 -12.48 3.59 -13.93
C ARG A 10 -11.03 3.41 -14.35
N ALA A 11 -10.12 4.22 -13.80
CA ALA A 11 -8.69 4.12 -14.05
C ALA A 11 -8.13 2.77 -13.61
N ALA A 12 -8.40 2.36 -12.36
CA ALA A 12 -7.92 1.09 -11.80
C ALA A 12 -8.48 -0.14 -12.52
N LEU A 13 -9.76 -0.13 -12.91
CA LEU A 13 -10.34 -1.22 -13.69
C LEU A 13 -9.69 -1.33 -15.08
N SER A 14 -9.36 -0.21 -15.71
CA SER A 14 -8.70 -0.22 -17.02
C SER A 14 -7.27 -0.72 -16.93
N ALA A 15 -6.50 -0.23 -15.94
CA ALA A 15 -5.16 -0.71 -15.62
C ALA A 15 -5.16 -2.20 -15.28
N GLY A 16 -6.08 -2.66 -14.42
CA GLY A 16 -6.22 -4.06 -14.06
C GLY A 16 -6.44 -4.99 -15.27
N ARG A 17 -7.20 -4.55 -16.28
CA ARG A 17 -7.35 -5.31 -17.55
C ARG A 17 -6.05 -5.36 -18.37
N ILE A 18 -5.20 -4.34 -18.30
CA ILE A 18 -3.88 -4.36 -18.92
C ILE A 18 -3.00 -5.37 -18.18
N LEU A 19 -2.95 -5.29 -16.86
CA LEU A 19 -2.17 -6.19 -16.01
C LEU A 19 -2.55 -7.65 -16.22
N LEU A 20 -3.85 -7.98 -16.20
CA LEU A 20 -4.32 -9.36 -16.42
C LEU A 20 -3.89 -9.93 -17.77
N ARG A 21 -3.96 -9.13 -18.85
CA ARG A 21 -3.52 -9.57 -20.18
C ARG A 21 -2.02 -9.89 -20.24
N HIS A 22 -1.21 -9.11 -19.52
CA HIS A 22 0.23 -9.37 -19.40
C HIS A 22 0.51 -10.55 -18.48
N PHE A 23 -0.26 -10.72 -17.40
CA PHE A 23 -0.13 -11.82 -16.46
C PHE A 23 -0.46 -13.18 -17.10
N ASP A 24 -1.39 -13.22 -18.05
CA ASP A 24 -1.71 -14.42 -18.84
C ASP A 24 -0.61 -14.79 -19.86
N HIS A 25 0.36 -13.88 -20.10
CA HIS A 25 1.39 -13.98 -21.13
C HIS A 25 2.78 -13.54 -20.64
N LEU A 26 3.16 -13.92 -19.42
CA LEU A 26 4.41 -13.50 -18.77
C LEU A 26 5.66 -13.82 -19.60
N GLU A 27 5.64 -14.87 -20.43
CA GLU A 27 6.75 -15.26 -21.29
C GLU A 27 7.09 -14.24 -22.38
N ARG A 28 6.20 -13.27 -22.62
CA ARG A 28 6.36 -12.20 -23.63
C ARG A 28 6.73 -10.86 -23.01
N LEU A 29 6.84 -10.79 -21.69
CA LEU A 29 7.02 -9.56 -20.95
C LEU A 29 8.48 -9.11 -21.02
N ASN A 30 8.71 -7.87 -21.46
CA ASN A 30 10.04 -7.27 -21.32
C ASN A 30 10.21 -6.77 -19.89
N VAL A 31 11.32 -7.17 -19.25
CA VAL A 31 11.65 -6.80 -17.87
C VAL A 31 12.97 -6.04 -17.87
N THR A 32 12.96 -4.86 -17.24
CA THR A 32 14.16 -4.05 -17.03
C THR A 32 14.43 -3.94 -15.53
N ALA A 33 15.68 -4.11 -15.11
CA ALA A 33 16.06 -3.87 -13.72
C ALA A 33 16.26 -2.36 -13.49
N LYS A 34 15.52 -1.77 -12.55
CA LYS A 34 15.72 -0.38 -12.08
C LYS A 34 16.91 -0.29 -11.13
N GLN A 35 16.91 -1.19 -10.13
CA GLN A 35 17.93 -1.29 -9.08
C GLN A 35 18.08 -2.76 -8.63
N ARG A 36 18.95 -3.02 -7.66
CA ARG A 36 19.13 -4.37 -7.09
C ARG A 36 17.81 -4.83 -6.45
N ASN A 37 17.25 -5.91 -6.97
CA ASN A 37 15.96 -6.48 -6.56
C ASN A 37 14.74 -5.57 -6.84
N ASP A 38 14.84 -4.65 -7.79
CA ASP A 38 13.77 -3.72 -8.18
C ASP A 38 13.62 -3.73 -9.70
N PHE A 39 12.43 -4.09 -10.18
CA PHE A 39 12.16 -4.38 -11.59
C PHE A 39 11.01 -3.52 -12.10
N VAL A 40 10.99 -3.29 -13.39
CA VAL A 40 9.86 -2.69 -14.12
C VAL A 40 9.61 -3.47 -15.39
N SER A 41 8.35 -3.64 -15.73
CA SER A 41 7.94 -4.29 -16.96
C SER A 41 7.10 -3.38 -17.86
N ASP A 42 6.90 -3.82 -19.09
CA ASP A 42 5.95 -3.17 -20.00
C ASP A 42 4.52 -3.11 -19.42
N ALA A 43 4.17 -4.01 -18.49
CA ALA A 43 2.87 -4.00 -17.83
C ALA A 43 2.74 -2.79 -16.89
N ASP A 44 3.76 -2.51 -16.06
CA ASP A 44 3.80 -1.36 -15.15
C ASP A 44 3.64 -0.05 -15.93
N LEU A 45 4.43 0.13 -16.99
CA LEU A 45 4.43 1.34 -17.80
C LEU A 45 3.08 1.58 -18.51
N GLN A 46 2.50 0.52 -19.10
CA GLN A 46 1.20 0.64 -19.78
C GLN A 46 0.06 0.88 -18.80
N ALA A 47 0.09 0.22 -17.63
CA ALA A 47 -0.89 0.44 -16.57
C ALA A 47 -0.82 1.88 -16.05
N GLU A 48 0.38 2.40 -15.76
CA GLU A 48 0.56 3.78 -15.31
C GLU A 48 0.04 4.78 -16.33
N GLN A 49 0.41 4.60 -17.60
CA GLN A 49 -0.03 5.47 -18.69
C GLN A 49 -1.56 5.51 -18.79
N GLU A 50 -2.23 4.36 -18.71
CA GLU A 50 -3.70 4.27 -18.75
C GLU A 50 -4.36 4.97 -17.56
N ILE A 51 -3.80 4.80 -16.35
CA ILE A 51 -4.29 5.49 -15.14
C ILE A 51 -4.17 7.00 -15.34
N ILE A 52 -2.99 7.48 -15.69
CA ILE A 52 -2.72 8.92 -15.85
C ILE A 52 -3.61 9.53 -16.92
N GLN A 53 -3.76 8.86 -18.07
CA GLN A 53 -4.65 9.33 -19.14
C GLN A 53 -6.10 9.41 -18.67
N THR A 54 -6.58 8.42 -17.93
CA THR A 54 -7.95 8.40 -17.40
C THR A 54 -8.17 9.53 -16.40
N LEU A 55 -7.24 9.73 -15.46
CA LEU A 55 -7.32 10.79 -14.47
C LEU A 55 -7.28 12.18 -15.13
N ARG A 56 -6.35 12.41 -16.07
CA ARG A 56 -6.20 13.72 -16.76
C ARG A 56 -7.40 14.10 -17.63
N LYS A 57 -8.19 13.14 -18.14
CA LYS A 57 -9.44 13.45 -18.86
C LYS A 57 -10.46 14.18 -17.99
N SER A 58 -10.48 13.91 -16.69
CA SER A 58 -11.41 14.54 -15.74
C SER A 58 -10.75 15.63 -14.89
N TYR A 59 -9.46 15.50 -14.60
CA TYR A 59 -8.69 16.38 -13.73
C TYR A 59 -7.37 16.80 -14.41
N PRO A 60 -7.42 17.58 -15.50
CA PRO A 60 -6.24 17.90 -16.32
C PRO A 60 -5.17 18.72 -15.57
N ASN A 61 -5.56 19.40 -14.50
CA ASN A 61 -4.69 20.31 -13.77
C ASN A 61 -4.13 19.72 -12.47
N HIS A 62 -4.50 18.50 -12.06
CA HIS A 62 -3.97 17.91 -10.82
C HIS A 62 -2.51 17.46 -11.03
N ALA A 63 -1.67 17.64 -10.00
CA ALA A 63 -0.35 17.05 -9.98
C ALA A 63 -0.43 15.52 -9.89
N ILE A 64 0.63 14.83 -10.32
CA ILE A 64 0.74 13.36 -10.23
C ILE A 64 2.09 13.02 -9.62
N LEU A 65 2.10 12.03 -8.74
CA LEU A 65 3.29 11.32 -8.25
C LEU A 65 3.06 9.84 -8.54
N ALA A 66 3.73 9.30 -9.54
CA ALA A 66 3.61 7.90 -9.92
C ALA A 66 4.95 7.18 -9.77
N GLU A 67 4.93 5.87 -9.53
CA GLU A 67 6.13 5.08 -9.31
C GLU A 67 7.12 5.16 -10.49
N GLU A 68 6.63 5.03 -11.72
CA GLU A 68 7.47 4.88 -12.91
C GLU A 68 7.90 6.22 -13.49
N SER A 69 6.96 7.16 -13.62
CA SER A 69 7.23 8.48 -14.20
C SER A 69 7.59 9.56 -13.17
N GLY A 70 7.52 9.25 -11.88
CA GLY A 70 7.83 10.18 -10.80
C GLY A 70 6.83 11.33 -10.69
N ALA A 71 7.33 12.51 -10.28
CA ALA A 71 6.50 13.69 -10.11
C ALA A 71 6.23 14.39 -11.45
N GLN A 72 4.96 14.64 -11.74
CA GLN A 72 4.50 15.43 -12.88
C GLN A 72 3.83 16.72 -12.41
N PRO A 73 4.11 17.85 -13.08
CA PRO A 73 3.64 19.16 -12.65
C PRO A 73 2.11 19.30 -12.74
N GLY A 74 1.55 20.16 -11.89
CA GLY A 74 0.13 20.49 -11.83
C GLY A 74 -0.16 21.42 -10.65
N GLN A 75 -1.43 21.55 -10.28
CA GLN A 75 -1.87 22.18 -9.04
C GLN A 75 -1.42 21.31 -7.86
N GLU A 76 -0.32 21.70 -7.22
CA GLU A 76 0.27 20.94 -6.10
C GLU A 76 -0.69 20.70 -4.94
N GLU A 77 -1.70 21.56 -4.81
CA GLU A 77 -2.78 21.39 -3.84
C GLU A 77 -3.53 20.06 -4.03
N TYR A 78 -3.65 19.58 -5.27
CA TYR A 78 -4.28 18.30 -5.62
C TYR A 78 -3.27 17.38 -6.30
N GLN A 79 -2.84 16.34 -5.60
CA GLN A 79 -1.86 15.38 -6.10
C GLN A 79 -2.41 13.96 -6.10
N TRP A 80 -2.45 13.33 -7.27
CA TRP A 80 -2.68 11.89 -7.38
C TRP A 80 -1.39 11.15 -7.06
N VAL A 81 -1.46 10.15 -6.19
CA VAL A 81 -0.35 9.25 -5.85
C VAL A 81 -0.70 7.87 -6.38
N ILE A 82 0.16 7.30 -7.22
CA ILE A 82 -0.17 6.13 -8.05
C ILE A 82 0.93 5.09 -7.93
N ASP A 83 0.54 3.86 -7.60
CA ASP A 83 1.29 2.64 -7.88
C ASP A 83 0.51 1.86 -8.94
N PRO A 84 1.03 1.72 -10.16
CA PRO A 84 0.35 1.02 -11.24
C PRO A 84 0.36 -0.51 -11.06
N LEU A 85 1.29 -1.07 -10.28
CA LEU A 85 1.45 -2.49 -10.03
C LEU A 85 2.24 -2.74 -8.72
N ASP A 86 1.54 -2.72 -7.60
CA ASP A 86 2.11 -3.13 -6.32
C ASP A 86 2.24 -4.66 -6.30
N GLY A 87 3.46 -5.13 -6.05
CA GLY A 87 3.81 -6.56 -6.12
C GLY A 87 4.40 -6.99 -7.45
N THR A 88 5.18 -6.14 -8.14
CA THR A 88 5.88 -6.47 -9.39
C THR A 88 6.64 -7.80 -9.31
N THR A 89 7.34 -8.09 -8.21
CA THR A 89 8.02 -9.38 -8.03
C THR A 89 7.05 -10.57 -8.06
N ASN A 90 5.90 -10.46 -7.40
CA ASN A 90 4.87 -11.50 -7.46
C ASN A 90 4.35 -11.67 -8.89
N PHE A 91 4.07 -10.55 -9.55
CA PHE A 91 3.59 -10.52 -10.94
C PHE A 91 4.55 -11.25 -11.89
N LEU A 92 5.84 -10.88 -11.86
CA LEU A 92 6.89 -11.48 -12.71
C LEU A 92 7.09 -12.97 -12.45
N HIS A 93 6.82 -13.44 -11.23
CA HIS A 93 6.91 -14.84 -10.85
C HIS A 93 5.61 -15.63 -11.06
N GLY A 94 4.54 -15.01 -11.60
CA GLY A 94 3.25 -15.67 -11.77
C GLY A 94 2.50 -15.93 -10.46
N ILE A 95 2.86 -15.23 -9.38
CA ILE A 95 2.14 -15.31 -8.11
C ILE A 95 0.93 -14.35 -8.19
N PRO A 96 -0.31 -14.85 -8.04
CA PRO A 96 -1.53 -14.08 -8.26
C PRO A 96 -1.91 -13.23 -7.02
N HIS A 97 -1.01 -12.32 -6.64
CA HIS A 97 -1.14 -11.40 -5.50
C HIS A 97 -0.41 -10.08 -5.79
N PHE A 98 -1.15 -9.14 -6.39
CA PHE A 98 -0.68 -7.81 -6.77
C PHE A 98 -1.89 -6.87 -6.93
N ALA A 99 -1.68 -5.56 -6.92
CA ALA A 99 -2.77 -4.59 -7.01
C ALA A 99 -2.40 -3.30 -7.72
N VAL A 100 -3.42 -2.54 -8.10
CA VAL A 100 -3.31 -1.12 -8.48
C VAL A 100 -3.66 -0.27 -7.27
N SER A 101 -2.81 0.71 -6.89
CA SER A 101 -3.08 1.65 -5.80
C SER A 101 -3.18 3.08 -6.33
N ILE A 102 -4.27 3.78 -6.00
CA ILE A 102 -4.50 5.17 -6.40
C ILE A 102 -5.02 5.95 -5.20
N ALA A 103 -4.35 7.04 -4.84
CA ALA A 103 -4.80 7.96 -3.81
C ALA A 103 -4.84 9.40 -4.33
N LEU A 104 -5.74 10.21 -3.78
CA LEU A 104 -5.75 11.66 -3.97
C LEU A 104 -5.37 12.34 -2.66
N ARG A 105 -4.37 13.22 -2.74
CA ARG A 105 -3.98 14.16 -1.69
C ARG A 105 -4.52 15.54 -2.01
N HIS A 106 -5.11 16.20 -1.02
CA HIS A 106 -5.47 17.62 -1.05
C HIS A 106 -4.77 18.35 0.10
N LYS A 107 -3.98 19.40 -0.19
CA LYS A 107 -3.17 20.12 0.81
C LYS A 107 -2.37 19.17 1.73
N ASN A 108 -1.67 18.22 1.15
CA ASN A 108 -0.91 17.17 1.83
C ASN A 108 -1.73 16.16 2.67
N ARG A 109 -3.07 16.21 2.66
CA ARG A 109 -3.94 15.27 3.37
C ARG A 109 -4.55 14.27 2.40
N LEU A 110 -4.62 13.00 2.79
CA LEU A 110 -5.32 11.96 2.01
C LEU A 110 -6.84 12.21 2.07
N GLU A 111 -7.46 12.35 0.89
CA GLU A 111 -8.89 12.63 0.74
C GLU A 111 -9.68 11.46 0.15
N ALA A 112 -9.06 10.72 -0.76
CA ALA A 112 -9.65 9.55 -1.39
C ALA A 112 -8.57 8.51 -1.69
N ALA A 113 -8.93 7.23 -1.59
CA ALA A 113 -8.04 6.12 -1.84
C ALA A 113 -8.78 4.94 -2.46
N LEU A 114 -8.06 4.20 -3.27
CA LEU A 114 -8.51 2.99 -3.91
C LEU A 114 -7.35 2.01 -4.04
N ILE A 115 -7.61 0.74 -3.74
CA ILE A 115 -6.72 -0.38 -4.03
C ILE A 115 -7.54 -1.45 -4.75
N TYR A 116 -7.03 -1.96 -5.86
CA TYR A 116 -7.73 -2.95 -6.67
C TYR A 116 -6.87 -4.18 -6.91
N ASP A 117 -7.31 -5.33 -6.39
CA ASP A 117 -6.78 -6.65 -6.76
C ASP A 117 -7.52 -7.13 -8.02
N PRO A 118 -6.88 -7.16 -9.20
CA PRO A 118 -7.54 -7.57 -10.44
C PRO A 118 -7.73 -9.09 -10.54
N ILE A 119 -6.94 -9.90 -9.83
CA ILE A 119 -7.07 -11.36 -9.81
C ILE A 119 -8.37 -11.73 -9.11
N ARG A 120 -8.62 -11.16 -7.93
CA ARG A 120 -9.79 -11.46 -7.09
C ARG A 120 -10.98 -10.57 -7.38
N GLN A 121 -10.80 -9.53 -8.19
CA GLN A 121 -11.79 -8.49 -8.45
C GLN A 121 -12.26 -7.83 -7.14
N GLU A 122 -11.29 -7.51 -6.27
CA GLU A 122 -11.55 -6.87 -4.99
C GLU A 122 -11.17 -5.41 -5.05
N MET A 123 -12.18 -4.54 -4.94
CA MET A 123 -12.05 -3.10 -5.00
C MET A 123 -12.21 -2.52 -3.60
N PHE A 124 -11.10 -2.12 -2.99
CA PHE A 124 -11.06 -1.42 -1.71
C PHE A 124 -11.11 0.08 -1.95
N THR A 125 -12.02 0.80 -1.29
CA THR A 125 -12.16 2.26 -1.45
C THR A 125 -12.41 2.95 -0.14
N ALA A 126 -11.90 4.18 -0.01
CA ALA A 126 -12.16 5.07 1.11
C ALA A 126 -12.19 6.52 0.64
N ALA A 127 -13.00 7.33 1.30
CA ALA A 127 -12.96 8.78 1.24
C ALA A 127 -12.92 9.33 2.65
N ARG A 128 -12.19 10.41 2.86
CA ARG A 128 -11.98 11.02 4.18
C ARG A 128 -13.30 11.36 4.86
N GLY A 129 -13.44 10.97 6.13
CA GLY A 129 -14.65 11.19 6.92
C GLY A 129 -15.84 10.34 6.46
N GLY A 130 -15.57 9.31 5.68
CA GLY A 130 -16.56 8.42 5.09
C GLY A 130 -16.55 7.05 5.76
N SER A 131 -16.45 6.00 4.95
CA SER A 131 -16.24 4.64 5.42
C SER A 131 -15.37 3.91 4.41
N ALA A 132 -14.46 3.07 4.89
CA ALA A 132 -13.79 2.11 4.03
C ALA A 132 -14.78 1.04 3.54
N GLN A 133 -14.64 0.65 2.28
CA GLN A 133 -15.51 -0.34 1.62
C GLN A 133 -14.68 -1.31 0.78
N MET A 134 -15.16 -2.55 0.65
CA MET A 134 -14.69 -3.54 -0.30
C MET A 134 -15.89 -4.01 -1.13
N ASN A 135 -15.85 -3.83 -2.45
CA ASN A 135 -16.96 -4.17 -3.37
C ASN A 135 -18.32 -3.67 -2.85
N ASP A 136 -18.40 -2.36 -2.57
CA ASP A 136 -19.57 -1.63 -2.06
C ASP A 136 -20.09 -2.06 -0.68
N ARG A 137 -19.36 -2.94 0.03
CA ARG A 137 -19.67 -3.34 1.40
C ARG A 137 -18.72 -2.65 2.37
N ARG A 138 -19.25 -2.08 3.45
CA ARG A 138 -18.43 -1.49 4.51
C ARG A 138 -17.51 -2.55 5.13
N ILE A 139 -16.28 -2.15 5.37
CA ILE A 139 -15.26 -2.96 6.05
C ILE A 139 -14.80 -2.26 7.33
N ARG A 140 -14.20 -3.02 8.24
CA ARG A 140 -13.57 -2.53 9.47
C ARG A 140 -12.33 -3.34 9.76
N VAL A 141 -11.39 -2.72 10.47
CA VAL A 141 -10.26 -3.45 11.06
C VAL A 141 -10.75 -4.54 12.01
N SER A 142 -9.92 -5.55 12.24
CA SER A 142 -10.29 -6.70 13.08
C SER A 142 -10.57 -6.31 14.54
N GLY A 143 -11.35 -7.15 15.22
CA GLY A 143 -11.62 -7.02 16.66
C GLY A 143 -10.59 -7.68 17.58
N VAL A 144 -9.53 -8.29 17.00
CA VAL A 144 -8.49 -9.00 17.76
C VAL A 144 -7.75 -8.02 18.67
N ASN A 145 -7.62 -8.35 19.94
CA ASN A 145 -7.18 -7.39 20.97
C ASN A 145 -5.87 -7.74 21.66
N ALA A 146 -5.24 -8.85 21.29
CA ALA A 146 -4.00 -9.36 21.86
C ALA A 146 -3.12 -9.96 20.77
N LEU A 147 -1.80 -9.77 20.88
CA LEU A 147 -0.84 -10.25 19.89
C LEU A 147 -0.94 -11.76 19.69
N GLU A 148 -1.10 -12.53 20.76
CA GLU A 148 -1.14 -14.01 20.73
C GLU A 148 -2.22 -14.59 19.80
N ASN A 149 -3.28 -13.82 19.52
CA ASN A 149 -4.39 -14.21 18.64
C ASN A 149 -4.33 -13.52 17.27
N SER A 150 -3.25 -12.80 16.97
CA SER A 150 -3.14 -11.94 15.79
C SER A 150 -2.35 -12.58 14.65
N LEU A 151 -2.83 -12.35 13.42
CA LEU A 151 -2.15 -12.58 12.16
C LEU A 151 -1.55 -11.27 11.67
N LEU A 152 -0.23 -11.16 11.73
CA LEU A 152 0.49 -9.94 11.36
C LEU A 152 0.96 -10.00 9.90
N GLY A 153 0.90 -8.88 9.18
CA GLY A 153 1.57 -8.70 7.91
C GLY A 153 2.91 -7.98 8.05
N THR A 154 3.86 -8.26 7.17
CA THR A 154 5.14 -7.55 7.11
C THR A 154 5.81 -7.66 5.74
N GLY A 155 6.79 -6.79 5.48
CA GLY A 155 7.72 -6.90 4.36
C GLY A 155 9.18 -6.80 4.81
N PHE A 156 10.05 -7.54 4.12
CA PHE A 156 11.50 -7.52 4.37
C PHE A 156 12.13 -6.28 3.71
N PRO A 157 13.12 -5.62 4.36
CA PRO A 157 13.74 -4.40 3.84
C PRO A 157 14.76 -4.71 2.72
N PHE A 158 14.34 -5.38 1.64
CA PHE A 158 15.23 -5.80 0.57
C PHE A 158 15.85 -4.62 -0.22
N ARG A 159 15.16 -3.47 -0.25
CA ARG A 159 15.66 -2.20 -0.81
C ARG A 159 16.61 -1.47 0.16
N HIS A 160 16.59 -1.82 1.44
CA HIS A 160 17.36 -1.18 2.51
C HIS A 160 18.07 -2.20 3.42
N PRO A 161 19.03 -2.99 2.88
CA PRO A 161 19.67 -4.08 3.61
C PRO A 161 20.43 -3.63 4.86
N THR A 162 20.79 -2.35 4.96
CA THR A 162 21.38 -1.74 6.17
C THR A 162 20.46 -1.85 7.40
N HIS A 163 19.14 -1.91 7.21
CA HIS A 163 18.17 -2.09 8.28
C HIS A 163 17.88 -3.56 8.61
N GLN A 164 18.47 -4.53 7.89
CA GLN A 164 18.22 -5.95 8.10
C GLN A 164 18.44 -6.40 9.56
N PRO A 165 19.51 -6.01 10.28
CA PRO A 165 19.68 -6.44 11.68
C PRO A 165 18.57 -5.92 12.60
N ALA A 166 18.18 -4.65 12.46
CA ALA A 166 17.10 -4.06 13.24
C ALA A 166 15.75 -4.75 12.94
N TYR A 167 15.47 -4.98 11.66
CA TYR A 167 14.27 -5.70 11.22
C TYR A 167 14.20 -7.11 11.79
N LEU A 168 15.29 -7.88 11.72
CA LEU A 168 15.30 -9.26 12.25
C LEU A 168 15.08 -9.30 13.77
N ASN A 169 15.56 -8.29 14.51
CA ASN A 169 15.28 -8.16 15.92
C ASN A 169 13.79 -7.85 16.18
N MET A 170 13.18 -6.93 15.42
CA MET A 170 11.73 -6.66 15.48
C MET A 170 10.91 -7.91 15.18
N PHE A 171 11.26 -8.60 14.09
CA PHE A 171 10.62 -9.85 13.69
C PHE A 171 10.74 -10.88 14.81
N SER A 172 11.93 -11.07 15.39
CA SER A 172 12.15 -11.99 16.50
C SER A 172 11.39 -11.61 17.77
N GLY A 173 11.18 -10.32 18.04
CA GLY A 173 10.39 -9.85 19.18
C GLY A 173 8.90 -10.19 19.04
N LEU A 174 8.39 -10.20 17.81
CA LEU A 174 7.01 -10.54 17.48
C LEU A 174 6.80 -12.05 17.25
N PHE A 175 7.81 -12.74 16.73
CA PHE A 175 7.79 -14.16 16.43
C PHE A 175 7.69 -14.95 17.74
N GLY A 176 6.57 -15.65 17.93
CA GLY A 176 6.23 -16.36 19.16
C GLY A 176 5.35 -15.57 20.14
N LYS A 177 5.10 -14.27 19.88
CA LYS A 177 4.07 -13.48 20.58
C LYS A 177 2.80 -13.32 19.78
N CYS A 178 2.84 -13.63 18.49
CA CYS A 178 1.67 -13.67 17.60
C CYS A 178 1.37 -15.08 17.08
N MET A 179 0.17 -15.26 16.53
CA MET A 179 -0.27 -16.55 16.00
C MET A 179 0.51 -16.89 14.73
N GLU A 180 0.62 -15.94 13.80
CA GLU A 180 1.37 -16.15 12.57
C GLU A 180 1.76 -14.81 11.93
N ILE A 181 2.73 -14.87 11.01
CA ILE A 181 3.20 -13.72 10.24
C ILE A 181 3.06 -14.04 8.75
N ARG A 182 2.55 -13.07 7.97
CA ARG A 182 2.43 -13.12 6.52
C ARG A 182 3.40 -12.14 5.88
N ARG A 183 4.11 -12.60 4.86
CA ARG A 183 4.87 -11.77 3.94
C ARG A 183 4.29 -12.02 2.54
N ALA A 184 3.28 -11.25 2.16
CA ALA A 184 2.52 -11.50 0.94
C ALA A 184 3.16 -10.84 -0.30
N GLY A 185 3.83 -9.70 -0.11
CA GLY A 185 4.66 -9.08 -1.15
C GLY A 185 3.99 -8.01 -1.99
N ALA A 186 2.86 -7.47 -1.53
CA ALA A 186 2.20 -6.29 -2.07
C ALA A 186 1.71 -5.43 -0.89
N ALA A 187 2.44 -4.34 -0.58
CA ALA A 187 2.26 -3.58 0.66
C ALA A 187 0.90 -2.87 0.72
N SER A 188 0.42 -2.40 -0.44
CA SER A 188 -0.90 -1.80 -0.57
C SER A 188 -2.01 -2.82 -0.25
N LEU A 189 -1.87 -4.08 -0.70
CA LEU A 189 -2.80 -5.15 -0.36
C LEU A 189 -2.72 -5.56 1.11
N ASP A 190 -1.52 -5.60 1.69
CA ASP A 190 -1.36 -5.88 3.11
C ASP A 190 -2.11 -4.84 3.97
N LEU A 191 -2.00 -3.54 3.62
CA LEU A 191 -2.76 -2.48 4.29
C LEU A 191 -4.28 -2.57 4.03
N ALA A 192 -4.70 -2.92 2.81
CA ALA A 192 -6.10 -3.17 2.50
C ALA A 192 -6.67 -4.35 3.31
N TYR A 193 -5.84 -5.39 3.53
CA TYR A 193 -6.19 -6.56 4.33
C TYR A 193 -6.28 -6.21 5.82
N VAL A 194 -5.45 -5.29 6.33
CA VAL A 194 -5.65 -4.71 7.67
C VAL A 194 -6.98 -3.97 7.73
N ALA A 195 -7.28 -3.13 6.75
CA ALA A 195 -8.52 -2.34 6.71
C ALA A 195 -9.80 -3.20 6.68
N CYS A 196 -9.74 -4.43 6.15
CA CYS A 196 -10.87 -5.37 6.16
C CYS A 196 -10.77 -6.50 7.20
N GLY A 197 -9.76 -6.47 8.07
CA GLY A 197 -9.58 -7.44 9.15
C GLY A 197 -9.14 -8.83 8.71
N ARG A 198 -8.59 -8.98 7.50
CA ARG A 198 -7.91 -10.22 7.05
C ARG A 198 -6.53 -10.36 7.66
N LEU A 199 -5.84 -9.24 7.82
CA LEU A 199 -4.68 -9.09 8.68
C LEU A 199 -5.08 -8.25 9.88
N ASP A 200 -4.47 -8.51 11.03
CA ASP A 200 -4.80 -7.84 12.27
C ASP A 200 -3.97 -6.58 12.49
N ALA A 201 -2.73 -6.59 12.01
CA ALA A 201 -1.82 -5.45 11.98
C ALA A 201 -0.72 -5.66 10.94
N PHE A 202 0.01 -4.61 10.60
CA PHE A 202 1.07 -4.60 9.60
C PHE A 202 2.24 -3.71 10.03
N TRP A 203 3.48 -4.13 9.73
CA TRP A 203 4.65 -3.26 9.83
C TRP A 203 5.66 -3.49 8.70
N GLU A 204 6.22 -2.41 8.16
CA GLU A 204 7.28 -2.46 7.15
C GLU A 204 8.19 -1.23 7.22
N ILE A 205 9.43 -1.39 6.73
CA ILE A 205 10.49 -0.37 6.71
C ILE A 205 10.68 0.16 5.28
N GLY A 206 10.75 1.47 5.14
CA GLY A 206 11.26 2.12 3.92
C GLY A 206 10.39 1.96 2.67
N LEU A 207 9.07 1.91 2.82
CA LEU A 207 8.11 1.97 1.71
C LEU A 207 8.09 3.36 1.05
N LYS A 208 7.61 3.41 -0.19
CA LYS A 208 7.43 4.65 -0.94
C LYS A 208 6.03 5.23 -0.70
N PRO A 209 5.82 6.53 -0.98
CA PRO A 209 4.52 7.17 -0.80
C PRO A 209 3.36 6.47 -1.53
N TRP A 210 3.61 5.89 -2.71
CA TRP A 210 2.60 5.20 -3.50
C TRP A 210 2.20 3.82 -2.95
N ASP A 211 3.14 3.11 -2.32
CA ASP A 211 2.87 1.88 -1.56
C ASP A 211 1.92 2.13 -0.36
N ILE A 212 2.04 3.32 0.26
CA ILE A 212 1.40 3.63 1.55
C ILE A 212 0.07 4.38 1.39
N ALA A 213 0.00 5.36 0.50
CA ALA A 213 -1.07 6.38 0.49
C ALA A 213 -2.48 5.77 0.45
N GLY A 214 -2.69 4.79 -0.43
CA GLY A 214 -3.99 4.13 -0.58
C GLY A 214 -4.38 3.36 0.67
N GLY A 215 -3.46 2.54 1.16
CA GLY A 215 -3.66 1.65 2.31
C GLY A 215 -3.85 2.40 3.62
N ALA A 216 -3.08 3.48 3.84
CA ALA A 216 -3.16 4.29 5.05
C ALA A 216 -4.56 4.90 5.24
N LEU A 217 -5.14 5.48 4.18
CA LEU A 217 -6.50 6.04 4.27
C LEU A 217 -7.55 4.94 4.47
N LEU A 218 -7.39 3.77 3.81
CA LEU A 218 -8.29 2.63 4.02
C LEU A 218 -8.30 2.18 5.48
N VAL A 219 -7.13 2.01 6.10
CA VAL A 219 -7.02 1.60 7.51
C VAL A 219 -7.66 2.64 8.43
N GLN A 220 -7.39 3.93 8.22
CA GLN A 220 -7.96 5.02 9.03
C GLN A 220 -9.50 5.05 8.94
N GLU A 221 -10.06 4.99 7.73
CA GLU A 221 -11.51 5.02 7.50
C GLU A 221 -12.21 3.69 7.87
N ALA A 222 -11.45 2.62 8.10
CA ALA A 222 -11.91 1.35 8.66
C ALA A 222 -11.88 1.32 10.21
N GLY A 223 -11.43 2.40 10.86
CA GLY A 223 -11.33 2.52 12.32
C GLY A 223 -10.01 2.04 12.91
N GLY A 224 -8.98 1.86 12.09
CA GLY A 224 -7.61 1.57 12.51
C GLY A 224 -6.76 2.83 12.75
N LEU A 225 -5.53 2.59 13.17
CA LEU A 225 -4.50 3.60 13.35
C LEU A 225 -3.32 3.29 12.41
N VAL A 226 -2.64 4.34 11.98
CA VAL A 226 -1.44 4.29 11.12
C VAL A 226 -0.43 5.30 11.64
N SER A 227 0.83 4.91 11.76
CA SER A 227 1.93 5.78 12.16
C SER A 227 3.26 5.34 11.57
N ASP A 228 4.30 6.15 11.76
CA ASP A 228 5.69 5.70 11.69
C ASP A 228 6.08 4.87 12.93
N PHE A 229 7.32 4.41 13.00
CA PHE A 229 7.84 3.60 14.11
C PHE A 229 8.02 4.40 15.41
N GLY A 230 8.14 5.72 15.32
CA GLY A 230 8.11 6.63 16.46
C GLY A 230 6.70 6.83 17.04
N GLY A 231 5.66 6.39 16.33
CA GLY A 231 4.27 6.65 16.67
C GLY A 231 3.76 8.00 16.15
N GLY A 232 4.53 8.68 15.30
CA GLY A 232 4.19 9.93 14.64
C GLY A 232 3.39 9.77 13.36
N ASN A 233 3.13 10.88 12.68
CA ASN A 233 2.35 10.94 11.43
C ASN A 233 3.23 11.14 10.19
N ASP A 234 4.54 10.91 10.29
CA ASP A 234 5.50 11.17 9.21
C ASP A 234 5.79 9.91 8.37
N PHE A 235 4.95 8.88 8.49
CA PHE A 235 5.06 7.61 7.74
C PHE A 235 5.12 7.78 6.22
N MET A 236 4.50 8.83 5.67
CA MET A 236 4.56 9.14 4.24
C MET A 236 5.95 9.65 3.80
N GLN A 237 6.73 10.20 4.74
CA GLN A 237 8.06 10.76 4.52
C GLN A 237 9.14 9.75 4.89
N THR A 238 8.98 9.06 6.02
CA THR A 238 9.96 8.07 6.51
C THR A 238 9.88 6.76 5.74
N GLY A 239 8.70 6.41 5.21
CA GLY A 239 8.44 5.11 4.59
C GLY A 239 8.26 3.97 5.61
N ASN A 240 8.45 4.26 6.90
CA ASN A 240 8.24 3.29 7.96
C ASN A 240 6.77 3.34 8.36
N ILE A 241 6.10 2.20 8.42
CA ILE A 241 4.67 2.16 8.71
C ILE A 241 4.33 1.08 9.73
N VAL A 242 3.50 1.44 10.69
CA VAL A 242 2.75 0.53 11.55
C VAL A 242 1.27 0.81 11.36
N ALA A 243 0.48 -0.24 11.13
CA ALA A 243 -0.95 -0.16 10.96
C ALA A 243 -1.67 -1.26 11.74
N GLY A 244 -2.86 -0.97 12.28
CA GLY A 244 -3.68 -1.97 12.97
C GLY A 244 -4.85 -1.35 13.72
N ASN A 245 -5.66 -2.17 14.38
CA ASN A 245 -6.65 -1.63 15.33
C ASN A 245 -5.96 -0.98 16.54
N PRO A 246 -6.63 -0.13 17.33
CA PRO A 246 -5.98 0.64 18.40
C PRO A 246 -5.20 -0.18 19.44
N LYS A 247 -5.64 -1.42 19.73
CA LYS A 247 -4.97 -2.27 20.71
C LYS A 247 -3.71 -2.92 20.13
N LEU A 248 -3.82 -3.51 18.94
CA LEU A 248 -2.69 -4.16 18.29
C LEU A 248 -1.67 -3.16 17.77
N PHE A 249 -2.10 -2.00 17.30
CA PHE A 249 -1.22 -0.88 16.93
C PHE A 249 -0.28 -0.52 18.09
N LYS A 250 -0.84 -0.33 19.29
CA LYS A 250 -0.04 -0.04 20.49
C LYS A 250 0.91 -1.19 20.83
N ALA A 251 0.42 -2.43 20.81
CA ALA A 251 1.23 -3.61 21.12
C ALA A 251 2.39 -3.78 20.13
N LEU A 252 2.14 -3.58 18.83
CA LEU A 252 3.15 -3.69 17.79
C LEU A 252 4.25 -2.64 17.97
N LEU A 253 3.89 -1.37 18.22
CA LEU A 253 4.86 -0.32 18.50
C LEU A 253 5.74 -0.66 19.71
N GLN A 254 5.15 -1.16 20.81
CA GLN A 254 5.91 -1.54 22.01
C GLN A 254 6.93 -2.65 21.75
N GLU A 255 6.62 -3.57 20.84
CA GLU A 255 7.51 -4.67 20.48
C GLU A 255 8.62 -4.26 19.51
N ILE A 256 8.36 -3.35 18.56
CA ILE A 256 9.38 -2.95 17.57
C ILE A 256 10.29 -1.80 18.04
N GLN A 257 9.79 -0.91 18.90
CA GLN A 257 10.53 0.28 19.34
C GLN A 257 11.89 -0.02 20.02
N PRO A 258 12.03 -1.05 20.87
CA PRO A 258 13.32 -1.42 21.46
C PRO A 258 14.41 -1.79 20.46
N HIS A 259 14.05 -2.05 19.20
CA HIS A 259 14.94 -2.50 18.15
C HIS A 259 15.26 -1.41 17.12
N LEU A 260 14.75 -0.19 17.32
CA LEU A 260 15.00 0.93 16.41
C LEU A 260 16.46 1.39 16.46
N THR A 261 17.00 1.65 15.28
CA THR A 261 18.22 2.45 15.15
C THR A 261 17.85 3.94 15.21
N SER A 262 18.86 4.81 15.35
CA SER A 262 18.67 6.27 15.30
C SER A 262 18.07 6.78 13.97
N GLU A 263 18.19 6.00 12.89
CA GLU A 263 17.58 6.32 11.59
C GLU A 263 16.11 5.91 11.53
N LEU A 264 15.74 4.80 12.18
CA LEU A 264 14.36 4.29 12.19
C LEU A 264 13.48 4.94 13.27
N ALA A 265 14.08 5.61 14.26
CA ALA A 265 13.39 6.30 15.35
C ALA A 265 12.96 7.74 15.01
N ARG A 266 13.09 8.16 13.74
CA ARG A 266 12.76 9.51 13.28
C ARG A 266 11.30 9.63 12.86
#